data_AF-M1CXN6-F1
#
_entry.id   AF-M1CXN6-F1
#
_cell.length_a   1.000
_cell.length_b   1.000
_cell.length_c   1.000
_cell.angle_alpha   90.00
_cell.angle_beta   90.00
_cell.angle_gamma   90.00
#
_symmetry.space_group_name_H-M   'P 1'
#
loop_
_entity.id
_entity.type
_entity.pdbx_description
1 polymer ?
#
loop_
_entity_poly.entity_id
_entity_poly.type
_entity_poly.pdbx_seq_one_letter_code
_entity_poly.pdbx_strand_id
1 'polypeptide(L)'
;MAPESVLDDEYETPADIWAFGCTVFEMITGKKVWDCTGINDPLHLLCKIGMQSPELHHDKLSKQAEDFLNKCVDRDSHSRWTADLLLNHPFLSSDNNDVHQRKRKELKLVDLCNSTELKLLTNKRRRKIVERC
;
A
#
# COMPACT_ATOMS: atom_id res chain seq x y z
N MET A 1 -12.34 4.70 -8.88
CA MET A 1 -11.86 5.25 -10.16
C MET A 1 -11.19 6.57 -9.88
N ALA A 2 -10.13 6.88 -10.62
CA ALA A 2 -9.50 8.20 -10.60
C ALA A 2 -10.29 9.17 -11.49
N PRO A 3 -10.20 10.50 -11.29
CA PRO A 3 -10.94 11.49 -12.08
C PRO A 3 -10.69 11.37 -13.59
N GLU A 4 -9.43 11.20 -13.98
CA GLU A 4 -9.01 11.03 -15.39
C GLU A 4 -9.64 9.79 -16.04
N SER A 5 -9.78 8.69 -15.29
CA SER A 5 -10.43 7.47 -15.79
C SER A 5 -11.94 7.64 -15.98
N VAL A 6 -12.56 8.57 -15.26
CA VAL A 6 -14.00 8.86 -15.39
C VAL A 6 -14.27 9.82 -16.53
N LEU A 7 -13.41 10.82 -16.73
CA LEU A 7 -13.60 11.88 -17.71
C LEU A 7 -13.06 11.52 -19.09
N ASP A 8 -11.86 10.95 -19.13
CA ASP A 8 -11.06 10.82 -20.35
C ASP A 8 -10.81 9.34 -20.72
N ASP A 9 -11.31 8.39 -19.92
CA ASP A 9 -11.10 6.94 -20.05
C ASP A 9 -9.60 6.55 -20.05
N GLU A 10 -8.78 7.37 -19.37
CA GLU A 10 -7.34 7.15 -19.21
C GLU A 10 -7.03 6.28 -17.99
N TYR A 11 -6.19 5.26 -18.20
CA TYR A 11 -5.73 4.34 -17.17
C TYR A 11 -4.20 4.25 -17.21
N GLU A 12 -3.56 5.16 -16.50
CA GLU A 12 -2.12 5.17 -16.32
C GLU A 12 -1.73 4.87 -14.87
N THR A 13 -0.43 4.71 -14.62
CA THR A 13 0.13 4.45 -13.28
C THR A 13 -0.33 5.45 -12.20
N PRO A 14 -0.55 6.76 -12.47
CA PRO A 14 -1.12 7.66 -11.47
C PRO A 14 -2.51 7.24 -10.95
N ALA A 15 -3.32 6.53 -11.73
CA ALA A 15 -4.64 6.07 -11.29
C ALA A 15 -4.53 5.04 -10.15
N ASP A 16 -3.48 4.22 -10.13
CA ASP A 16 -3.19 3.30 -9.03
C ASP A 16 -2.84 4.06 -7.74
N ILE A 17 -2.11 5.18 -7.85
CA ILE A 17 -1.79 6.04 -6.70
C ILE A 17 -3.06 6.63 -6.09
N TRP A 18 -4.02 7.05 -6.93
CA TRP A 18 -5.31 7.53 -6.46
C TRP A 18 -6.08 6.45 -5.70
N ALA A 19 -6.18 5.25 -6.28
CA ALA A 19 -6.85 4.12 -5.65
C ALA A 19 -6.19 3.73 -4.32
N PHE A 20 -4.86 3.76 -4.28
CA PHE A 20 -4.07 3.54 -3.07
C PHE A 20 -4.36 4.60 -1.99
N GLY A 21 -4.36 5.89 -2.33
CA GLY A 21 -4.71 6.97 -1.39
C GLY A 21 -6.11 6.80 -0.80
N CYS A 22 -7.08 6.45 -1.64
CA CYS A 22 -8.45 6.15 -1.19
C CYS A 22 -8.50 4.98 -0.20
N THR A 23 -7.73 3.92 -0.47
CA THR A 23 -7.63 2.74 0.40
C THR A 23 -6.99 3.09 1.73
N VAL A 24 -5.90 3.87 1.74
CA VAL A 24 -5.22 4.30 2.97
C VAL A 24 -6.14 5.16 3.84
N PHE A 25 -6.85 6.13 3.25
CA PHE A 25 -7.83 6.93 3.98
C PHE A 25 -8.91 6.06 4.62
N GLU A 26 -9.46 5.10 3.87
CA GLU A 26 -10.48 4.19 4.38
C GLU A 26 -9.96 3.30 5.51
N MET A 27 -8.74 2.78 5.39
CA MET A 27 -8.14 1.96 6.45
C MET A 27 -7.92 2.74 7.75
N ILE A 28 -7.56 4.02 7.67
CA ILE A 28 -7.33 4.86 8.87
C ILE A 28 -8.65 5.28 9.50
N THR A 29 -9.59 5.75 8.69
CA THR A 29 -10.82 6.38 9.19
C THR A 29 -11.93 5.37 9.47
N GLY A 30 -11.96 4.27 8.71
CA GLY A 30 -13.09 3.34 8.59
C GLY A 30 -14.22 3.87 7.71
N LYS A 31 -13.99 4.95 6.96
CA LYS A 31 -14.99 5.62 6.11
C LYS A 31 -14.51 5.68 4.66
N LYS A 32 -15.45 5.66 3.72
CA LYS A 32 -15.15 5.95 2.31
C LYS A 32 -14.75 7.41 2.15
N VAL A 33 -13.84 7.67 1.20
CA VAL A 33 -13.45 9.03 0.80
C VAL A 33 -14.66 9.83 0.31
N TRP A 34 -15.50 9.18 -0.50
CA TRP A 34 -16.74 9.75 -0.98
C TRP A 34 -17.89 9.10 -0.24
N ASP A 35 -18.67 9.90 0.49
CA ASP A 35 -19.88 9.40 1.12
C ASP A 35 -20.94 9.11 0.05
N CYS A 36 -21.37 7.85 -0.01
CA CYS A 36 -22.40 7.37 -0.91
C CYS A 36 -23.77 7.31 -0.26
N THR A 37 -23.92 7.75 1.01
CA THR A 37 -25.22 7.77 1.68
C THR A 37 -26.22 8.62 0.89
N GLY A 38 -27.37 8.02 0.55
CA GLY A 38 -28.40 8.68 -0.25
C GLY A 38 -28.13 8.78 -1.76
N ILE A 39 -27.01 8.24 -2.26
CA ILE A 39 -26.76 8.14 -3.70
C ILE A 39 -27.38 6.84 -4.23
N ASN A 40 -28.50 6.96 -4.94
CA ASN A 40 -29.18 5.84 -5.59
C ASN A 40 -28.68 5.57 -7.01
N ASP A 41 -28.01 6.55 -7.62
CA ASP A 41 -27.49 6.49 -8.99
C ASP A 41 -25.95 6.48 -8.99
N PRO A 42 -25.31 5.40 -9.47
CA PRO A 42 -23.85 5.31 -9.61
C PRO A 42 -23.25 6.47 -10.43
N LEU A 43 -23.98 7.03 -11.39
CA LEU A 43 -23.51 8.14 -12.22
C LEU A 43 -23.27 9.41 -11.40
N HIS A 44 -24.02 9.63 -10.32
CA HIS A 44 -23.81 10.78 -9.44
C HIS A 44 -22.48 10.65 -8.68
N LEU A 45 -22.11 9.44 -8.23
CA LEU A 45 -20.81 9.22 -7.60
C LEU A 45 -19.66 9.42 -8.59
N LEU A 46 -19.80 8.91 -9.81
CA LEU A 46 -18.80 9.12 -10.87
C LEU A 46 -18.64 10.60 -11.19
N CYS A 47 -19.74 11.34 -11.31
CA CYS A 47 -19.71 12.79 -11.52
C CYS A 47 -19.00 13.52 -10.37
N LYS A 48 -19.24 13.13 -9.11
CA LYS A 48 -18.49 13.67 -7.96
C LYS A 48 -16.99 13.41 -8.08
N ILE A 49 -16.60 12.16 -8.37
CA ILE A 49 -15.18 11.80 -8.55
C ILE A 49 -14.56 12.62 -9.70
N GLY A 50 -15.28 12.76 -10.82
CA GLY A 50 -14.81 13.48 -12.00
C GLY A 50 -14.79 15.00 -11.84
N MET A 51 -15.54 15.60 -10.92
CA MET A 51 -15.69 17.07 -10.83
C MET A 51 -15.24 17.69 -9.52
N GLN A 52 -15.10 16.92 -8.44
CA GLN A 52 -14.82 17.43 -7.10
C GLN A 52 -13.52 16.82 -6.55
N SER A 53 -12.85 17.55 -5.66
CA SER A 53 -11.73 17.01 -4.89
C SER A 53 -12.26 16.34 -3.62
N PRO A 54 -11.64 15.23 -3.19
CA PRO A 54 -12.05 14.53 -1.98
C PRO A 54 -11.79 15.37 -0.73
N GLU A 55 -12.70 15.31 0.24
CA GLU A 55 -12.52 15.95 1.54
C GLU A 55 -11.84 14.98 2.50
N LEU A 56 -10.57 15.20 2.78
CA LEU A 56 -9.72 14.27 3.55
C LEU A 56 -9.63 14.63 5.04
N HIS A 57 -10.42 15.57 5.55
CA HIS A 57 -10.33 15.96 6.96
C HIS A 57 -11.00 14.94 7.89
N HIS A 58 -10.25 14.43 8.87
CA HIS A 58 -10.78 13.55 9.91
C HIS A 58 -9.92 13.58 11.17
N ASP A 59 -10.53 13.53 12.36
CA ASP A 59 -9.86 13.52 13.67
C ASP A 59 -8.82 12.41 13.89
N LYS A 60 -8.86 11.34 13.07
CA LYS A 60 -7.94 10.20 13.16
C LYS A 60 -6.69 10.40 12.32
N LEU A 61 -6.67 11.41 11.46
CA LEU A 61 -5.54 11.69 10.57
C LEU A 61 -4.55 12.61 11.29
N SER A 62 -3.29 12.20 11.29
CA SER A 62 -2.19 13.10 11.64
C SER A 62 -1.95 14.08 10.49
N LYS A 63 -1.33 15.22 10.76
CA LYS A 63 -0.94 16.18 9.71
C LYS A 63 -0.10 15.55 8.61
N GLN A 64 0.77 14.59 8.96
CA GLN A 64 1.58 13.86 8.00
C GLN A 64 0.75 12.88 7.16
N ALA A 65 -0.25 12.22 7.76
CA ALA A 65 -1.16 11.35 7.03
C ALA A 65 -2.03 12.15 6.06
N GLU A 66 -2.52 13.30 6.49
CA GLU A 66 -3.30 14.22 5.66
C GLU A 66 -2.49 14.74 4.47
N ASP A 67 -1.26 15.22 4.70
CA ASP A 67 -0.36 15.65 3.62
C ASP A 67 -0.04 14.50 2.65
N PHE A 68 0.28 13.31 3.16
CA PHE A 68 0.51 12.11 2.35
C PHE A 68 -0.69 11.79 1.44
N LEU A 69 -1.89 11.81 2.00
CA LEU A 69 -3.11 11.52 1.28
C LEU A 69 -3.38 12.59 0.22
N ASN A 70 -3.19 13.88 0.52
CA ASN A 70 -3.32 14.96 -0.45
C ASN A 70 -2.37 14.78 -1.65
N LYS A 71 -1.17 14.21 -1.45
CA LYS A 71 -0.26 13.85 -2.55
C LYS A 71 -0.72 12.63 -3.36
N CYS A 72 -1.48 11.72 -2.74
CA CYS A 72 -2.01 10.53 -3.40
C CYS A 72 -3.29 10.81 -4.20
N VAL A 73 -4.18 11.66 -3.69
CA VAL A 73 -5.49 11.95 -4.31
C VAL A 73 -5.56 13.36 -4.89
N ASP A 74 -4.45 13.84 -5.45
CA ASP A 74 -4.45 15.03 -6.30
C ASP A 74 -5.31 14.74 -7.55
N ARG A 75 -6.15 15.70 -7.91
CA ARG A 75 -7.04 15.60 -9.08
C ARG A 75 -6.23 15.56 -10.37
N ASP A 76 -5.16 16.35 -10.45
CA ASP A 76 -4.27 16.35 -11.61
C ASP A 76 -3.34 15.13 -11.54
N SER A 77 -3.49 14.21 -12.49
CA SER A 77 -2.72 12.97 -12.57
C SER A 77 -1.21 13.24 -12.73
N HIS A 78 -0.83 14.35 -13.36
CA HIS A 78 0.57 14.72 -13.57
C HIS A 78 1.21 15.36 -12.34
N SER A 79 0.40 16.02 -11.50
CA SER A 79 0.86 16.61 -10.22
C SER A 79 0.87 15.59 -9.08
N ARG A 80 0.15 14.47 -9.24
CA ARG A 80 0.10 13.36 -8.28
C ARG A 80 1.48 12.73 -8.10
N TRP A 81 1.85 12.46 -6.85
CA TRP A 81 3.16 11.88 -6.56
C TRP A 81 3.27 10.43 -7.04
N THR A 82 4.45 10.04 -7.49
CA THR A 82 4.75 8.63 -7.83
C THR A 82 4.93 7.78 -6.58
N ALA A 83 4.85 6.46 -6.74
CA ALA A 83 5.11 5.52 -5.65
C ALA A 83 6.50 5.74 -5.01
N ASP A 84 7.54 6.00 -5.81
CA ASP A 84 8.89 6.27 -5.32
C ASP A 84 8.96 7.53 -4.45
N LEU A 85 8.25 8.60 -4.82
CA LEU A 85 8.17 9.82 -4.02
C LEU A 85 7.41 9.57 -2.71
N LEU A 86 6.28 8.85 -2.79
CA LEU A 86 5.45 8.53 -1.63
C LEU A 86 6.18 7.64 -0.62
N LEU A 87 6.99 6.67 -1.07
CA LEU A 87 7.79 5.81 -0.19
C LEU A 87 8.77 6.59 0.68
N ASN A 88 9.21 7.76 0.23
CA ASN A 88 10.10 8.65 0.95
C ASN A 88 9.36 9.71 1.79
N HIS A 89 8.02 9.66 1.83
CA HIS A 89 7.23 10.63 2.58
C HIS A 89 7.38 10.41 4.10
N PRO A 90 7.39 11.48 4.93
CA PRO A 90 7.49 11.37 6.39
C PRO A 90 6.44 10.46 7.04
N PHE A 91 5.24 10.37 6.46
CA PHE A 91 4.17 9.46 6.91
C PHE A 91 4.59 7.98 6.91
N LEU A 92 5.41 7.56 5.93
CA LEU A 92 5.92 6.20 5.81
C LEU A 92 7.33 6.05 6.37
N SER A 93 8.01 7.18 6.64
CA SER A 93 9.31 7.22 7.29
C SER A 93 9.13 6.83 8.76
N SER A 94 9.15 5.54 9.01
CA SER A 94 9.28 5.02 10.37
C SER A 94 10.60 5.54 10.92
N ASP A 95 10.61 6.17 12.10
CA ASP A 95 11.84 6.24 12.88
C ASP A 95 12.42 4.82 12.91
N ASN A 96 13.61 4.65 12.35
CA ASN A 96 14.21 3.42 11.82
C ASN A 96 14.38 2.24 12.82
N ASN A 97 13.72 2.26 13.97
CA ASN A 97 13.95 1.33 15.07
C ASN A 97 13.11 0.04 14.99
N ASP A 98 11.96 0.04 14.32
CA ASP A 98 11.05 -1.14 14.33
C ASP A 98 11.08 -1.98 13.03
N VAL A 99 11.19 -1.34 11.85
CA VAL A 99 11.16 -2.05 10.55
C VAL A 99 12.47 -2.80 10.27
N HIS A 100 13.61 -2.26 10.73
CA HIS A 100 14.91 -2.95 10.62
C HIS A 100 14.98 -4.22 11.47
N GLN A 101 14.17 -4.37 12.52
CA GLN A 101 14.09 -5.64 13.25
C GLN A 101 13.32 -6.72 12.49
N ARG A 102 12.27 -6.36 11.74
CA ARG A 102 11.47 -7.34 10.98
C ARG A 102 12.23 -7.87 9.77
N LYS A 103 12.82 -6.97 8.95
CA LYS A 103 13.69 -7.39 7.84
C LYS A 103 14.93 -8.17 8.31
N ARG A 104 15.56 -7.83 9.46
CA ARG A 104 16.66 -8.63 10.03
C ARG A 104 16.22 -10.01 10.53
N LYS A 105 15.01 -10.17 11.06
CA LYS A 105 14.52 -11.46 11.56
C LYS A 105 14.18 -12.42 10.41
N GLU A 106 13.57 -11.93 9.32
CA GLU A 106 13.33 -12.74 8.12
C GLU A 106 14.62 -13.14 7.42
N LEU A 107 15.57 -12.22 7.23
CA LEU A 107 16.87 -12.56 6.64
C LEU A 107 17.61 -13.62 7.49
N LYS A 108 17.61 -13.46 8.82
CA LYS A 108 18.21 -14.44 9.73
C LYS A 108 17.51 -15.81 9.70
N LEU A 109 16.19 -15.86 9.52
CA LEU A 109 15.44 -17.12 9.39
C LEU A 109 15.79 -17.85 8.08
N VAL A 110 15.92 -17.10 6.98
CA VAL A 110 16.32 -17.64 5.68
C VAL A 110 17.79 -18.11 5.72
N ASP A 111 18.67 -17.37 6.39
CA ASP A 111 20.08 -17.75 6.57
C ASP A 111 20.24 -18.99 7.48
N LEU A 112 19.43 -19.12 8.52
CA LEU A 112 19.42 -20.32 9.39
C LEU A 112 19.01 -21.58 8.60
N CYS A 113 18.01 -21.45 7.74
CA CYS A 113 17.53 -22.55 6.89
C CYS A 113 18.55 -22.91 5.80
N ASN A 114 19.33 -21.93 5.34
CA ASN A 114 20.35 -22.12 4.31
C ASN A 114 21.73 -22.53 4.83
N SER A 115 21.95 -22.48 6.14
CA SER A 115 23.19 -22.91 6.78
C SER A 115 23.53 -24.36 6.40
N THR A 116 24.77 -24.54 5.96
CA THR A 116 25.36 -25.81 5.51
C THR A 116 25.27 -26.92 6.56
N GLU A 117 25.16 -26.59 7.85
CA GLU A 117 25.05 -27.58 8.94
C GLU A 117 23.72 -28.37 8.92
N LEU A 118 22.59 -27.74 8.58
CA LEU A 118 21.28 -28.40 8.47
C LEU A 118 21.12 -29.21 7.17
N LYS A 119 21.79 -28.78 6.09
CA LYS A 119 21.88 -29.53 4.82
C LYS A 119 22.68 -30.82 4.98
N LEU A 120 23.68 -30.84 5.87
CA LEU A 120 24.44 -32.05 6.20
C LEU A 120 23.65 -33.00 7.10
N LEU A 121 22.87 -32.50 8.06
CA LEU A 121 22.02 -33.34 8.93
C LEU A 121 20.86 -34.00 8.16
N THR A 122 20.23 -33.28 7.23
CA THR A 122 19.16 -33.83 6.35
C THR A 122 19.71 -34.85 5.35
N ASN A 123 20.89 -34.62 4.77
CA ASN A 123 21.56 -35.61 3.91
C ASN A 123 22.06 -36.85 4.67
N LYS A 124 22.54 -36.69 5.91
CA LYS A 124 23.00 -37.82 6.76
C LYS A 124 21.82 -38.70 7.22
N ARG A 125 20.63 -38.12 7.41
CA ARG A 125 19.38 -38.87 7.67
C ARG A 125 18.86 -39.62 6.43
N ARG A 126 19.04 -39.08 5.22
CA ARG A 126 18.66 -39.77 3.97
C ARG A 126 19.57 -40.96 3.63
N ARG A 127 20.88 -40.88 3.87
CA ARG A 127 21.81 -42.00 3.60
C ARG A 127 21.61 -43.22 4.52
N LYS A 128 21.25 -43.00 5.80
CA LYS A 128 20.96 -44.09 6.74
C LYS A 128 19.70 -44.90 6.44
N ILE A 129 18.79 -44.38 5.61
CA ILE A 129 17.55 -45.10 5.22
C ILE A 129 17.78 -45.98 3.99
N VAL A 130 18.71 -45.62 3.11
CA VAL A 130 19.00 -46.37 1.87
C VAL A 130 19.90 -47.59 2.12
N GLU A 131 20.76 -47.58 3.14
CA GLU A 131 21.68 -48.70 3.47
C GLU A 131 21.04 -49.80 4.34
N ARG A 132 19.71 -49.79 4.54
CA ARG A 132 18.96 -50.79 5.32
C ARG A 132 17.83 -51.50 4.55
N CYS A 133 17.79 -51.35 3.23
CA CYS A 133 16.98 -52.17 2.32
C CYS A 133 17.83 -53.25 1.67
#